data_AF-A0A8H8JNC9-F1
#
_entry.id   AF-A0A8H8JNC9-F1
#
_cell.length_a   1.000
_cell.length_b   1.000
_cell.length_c   1.000
_cell.angle_alpha   90.00
_cell.angle_beta   90.00
_cell.angle_gamma   90.00
#
_symmetry.space_group_name_H-M   'P 1'
#
loop_
_entity.id
_entity.type
_entity.pdbx_description
1 polymer ?
#
loop_
_entity_poly.entity_id
_entity_poly.type
_entity_poly.pdbx_seq_one_letter_code
_entity_poly.pdbx_strand_id
1 'polypeptide(L)'
;MSHRTTSQPANDNTDKNKLVDLFIRTFDLGVTAFGGPPVHFQIQHHRFVEGNGKQPWVDEQTYQELFSIRQALPGPGSTKMMFCLAFLRAGFIPSVVVFFIWSLPGAIGMYLLSLGVSRIDPILPGPVYALLSGLNASTVGIIALAGVQLARKAITDPLTRLIVLISACVGLRYNALWYFPTLMVIGGLASMIWDQLLRGRVGRLRARLQKRNKNSRSDESGVSRAAAQADVSNEDCATSVDPSAMFSYHKVPLKAGIATIVGFFAIFTTFMTLRGTLRNPPLQLQLFINMLLAGTIIFGGGPVVIPLLREYVVQPGWVTPRDFLIGLAIIQAFPGPNFNFAVYLGALALRSTNSPTIIGALLGFLGIFFPGLTLALGFQSVWRLIRTNRFVSSMLRGVNAAAVGLVFTAVHRLWEIGYVKPDATSGVALGSEPWWVVVAACAYVGVDSFEVPTALSIVGGGALGLAWYGVVNA
;
A
#
# COMPACT_ATOMS: atom_id res chain seq x y z
N MET A 1 0.09 60.44 25.83
CA MET A 1 0.47 59.67 24.63
C MET A 1 -0.03 58.25 24.80
N SER A 2 -1.11 57.91 24.09
CA SER A 2 -1.76 56.60 24.11
C SER A 2 -1.17 55.74 22.99
N HIS A 3 -0.51 54.64 23.33
CA HIS A 3 -0.10 53.63 22.35
C HIS A 3 -1.31 52.74 22.02
N ARG A 4 -1.89 52.98 20.84
CA ARG A 4 -2.85 52.08 20.19
C ARG A 4 -2.19 50.73 19.91
N THR A 5 -2.74 49.67 20.47
CA THR A 5 -2.61 48.30 19.97
C THR A 5 -3.24 48.20 18.58
N THR A 6 -2.42 48.26 17.53
CA THR A 6 -2.83 47.86 16.18
C THR A 6 -2.93 46.34 16.13
N SER A 7 -4.16 45.83 16.10
CA SER A 7 -4.49 44.47 15.66
C SER A 7 -3.95 44.25 14.25
N GLN A 8 -2.97 43.36 14.09
CA GLN A 8 -2.57 42.85 12.78
C GLN A 8 -3.80 42.21 12.10
N PRO A 9 -4.11 42.56 10.84
CA PRO A 9 -5.17 41.91 10.10
C PRO A 9 -4.79 40.46 9.80
N ALA A 10 -5.76 39.55 9.96
CA ALA A 10 -5.60 38.13 9.75
C ALA A 10 -5.10 37.80 8.32
N ASN A 11 -4.28 36.75 8.27
CA ASN A 11 -3.40 36.30 7.20
C ASN A 11 -4.13 35.65 5.98
N ASP A 12 -5.15 36.31 5.42
CA ASP A 12 -6.07 35.69 4.42
C ASP A 12 -5.40 35.41 3.05
N ASN A 13 -4.38 36.20 2.68
CA ASN A 13 -3.62 36.01 1.43
C ASN A 13 -2.70 34.79 1.48
N THR A 14 -2.17 34.44 2.66
CA THR A 14 -1.24 33.31 2.80
C THR A 14 -1.96 31.98 2.72
N ASP A 15 -3.18 31.89 3.26
CA ASP A 15 -3.96 30.65 3.22
C ASP A 15 -4.59 30.39 1.85
N LYS A 16 -5.07 31.44 1.16
CA LYS A 16 -5.49 31.31 -0.26
C LYS A 16 -4.34 30.84 -1.16
N ASN A 17 -3.14 31.39 -0.99
CA ASN A 17 -1.98 30.97 -1.77
C ASN A 17 -1.58 29.51 -1.49
N LYS A 18 -1.73 29.02 -0.26
CA LYS A 18 -1.53 27.60 0.08
C LYS A 18 -2.53 26.69 -0.61
N LEU A 19 -3.81 27.08 -0.67
CA LEU A 19 -4.87 26.29 -1.31
C LEU A 19 -4.67 26.23 -2.83
N VAL A 20 -4.29 27.34 -3.45
CA VAL A 20 -3.99 27.40 -4.89
C VAL A 20 -2.75 26.55 -5.21
N ASP A 21 -1.67 26.67 -4.44
CA ASP A 21 -0.47 25.81 -4.58
C ASP A 21 -0.82 24.33 -4.44
N LEU A 22 -1.65 23.98 -3.45
CA LEU A 22 -2.11 22.62 -3.22
C LEU A 22 -2.93 22.09 -4.39
N PHE A 23 -3.88 22.86 -4.92
CA PHE A 23 -4.67 22.47 -6.09
C PHE A 23 -3.78 22.27 -7.32
N ILE A 24 -2.93 23.25 -7.66
CA ILE A 24 -2.07 23.21 -8.85
C ILE A 24 -1.11 22.01 -8.82
N ARG A 25 -0.65 21.59 -7.64
CA ARG A 25 0.27 20.44 -7.53
C ARG A 25 -0.43 19.08 -7.45
N THR A 26 -1.75 19.03 -7.24
CA THR A 26 -2.46 17.76 -7.00
C THR A 26 -3.55 17.45 -8.02
N PHE A 27 -4.06 18.43 -8.78
CA PHE A 27 -5.23 18.24 -9.66
C PHE A 27 -5.05 17.15 -10.72
N ASP A 28 -3.85 17.03 -11.28
CA ASP A 28 -3.55 16.08 -12.35
C ASP A 28 -3.28 14.66 -11.83
N LEU A 29 -2.86 14.54 -10.57
CA LEU A 29 -2.38 13.27 -10.00
C LEU A 29 -3.44 12.16 -10.02
N GLY A 30 -4.73 12.49 -9.90
CA GLY A 30 -5.81 11.50 -10.01
C GLY A 30 -5.98 10.91 -11.42
N VAL A 31 -5.41 11.54 -12.44
CA VAL A 31 -5.50 11.13 -13.86
C VAL A 31 -4.14 10.73 -14.44
N THR A 32 -3.03 11.21 -13.85
CA THR A 32 -1.67 10.97 -14.35
C THR A 32 -0.86 9.96 -13.54
N ALA A 33 -1.26 9.64 -12.30
CA ALA A 33 -0.52 8.70 -11.45
C ALA A 33 -0.87 7.25 -11.80
N PHE A 34 -0.17 6.68 -12.78
CA PHE A 34 -0.28 5.26 -13.14
C PHE A 34 0.73 4.40 -12.38
N GLY A 35 0.45 3.10 -12.27
CA GLY A 35 1.44 2.11 -11.84
C GLY A 35 1.44 1.72 -10.36
N GLY A 36 0.42 2.13 -9.62
CA GLY A 36 0.16 1.63 -8.28
C GLY A 36 1.13 2.18 -7.22
N PRO A 37 1.11 1.62 -5.99
CA PRO A 37 1.74 2.25 -4.83
C PRO A 37 3.23 2.59 -4.95
N PRO A 38 4.12 1.71 -5.45
CA PRO A 38 5.55 2.04 -5.56
C PRO A 38 5.80 3.29 -6.42
N VAL A 39 5.13 3.36 -7.58
CA VAL A 39 5.22 4.50 -8.50
C VAL A 39 4.59 5.74 -7.88
N HIS A 40 3.44 5.61 -7.21
CA HIS A 40 2.81 6.75 -6.53
C HIS A 40 3.72 7.37 -5.46
N PHE A 41 4.47 6.56 -4.70
CA PHE A 41 5.42 7.07 -3.73
C PHE A 41 6.61 7.79 -4.40
N GLN A 42 7.07 7.33 -5.56
CA GLN A 42 8.09 8.04 -6.33
C GLN A 42 7.56 9.36 -6.88
N ILE A 43 6.35 9.36 -7.46
CA ILE A 43 5.69 10.58 -7.96
C ILE A 43 5.51 11.59 -6.82
N GLN A 44 5.03 11.14 -5.64
CA GLN A 44 4.87 11.99 -4.47
C GLN A 44 6.20 12.54 -3.96
N HIS A 45 7.24 11.71 -3.92
CA HIS A 45 8.57 12.11 -3.52
C HIS A 45 9.15 13.19 -4.46
N HIS A 46 9.19 12.92 -5.77
CA HIS A 46 9.66 13.87 -6.78
C HIS A 46 8.89 15.21 -6.75
N ARG A 47 7.58 15.15 -6.52
CA ARG A 47 6.73 16.36 -6.57
C ARG A 47 6.73 17.20 -5.29
N PHE A 48 6.85 16.54 -4.13
CA PHE A 48 6.69 17.20 -2.83
C PHE A 48 7.97 17.29 -2.00
N VAL A 49 9.00 16.51 -2.33
CA VAL A 49 10.31 16.53 -1.68
C VAL A 49 11.35 17.20 -2.57
N GLU A 50 11.45 16.81 -3.84
CA GLU A 50 12.34 17.47 -4.80
C GLU A 50 11.71 18.78 -5.34
N GLY A 51 10.38 18.90 -5.22
CA GLY A 51 9.63 20.12 -5.51
C GLY A 51 9.33 20.37 -6.99
N ASN A 52 9.95 19.61 -7.90
CA ASN A 52 9.78 19.72 -9.35
C ASN A 52 9.90 21.18 -9.86
N GLY A 53 11.00 21.85 -9.48
CA GLY A 53 11.25 23.26 -9.80
C GLY A 53 10.48 24.29 -8.95
N LYS A 54 9.64 23.84 -8.01
CA LYS A 54 8.96 24.67 -7.00
C LYS A 54 9.50 24.38 -5.60
N GLN A 55 9.14 25.20 -4.62
CA GLN A 55 9.54 24.95 -3.23
C GLN A 55 9.02 23.60 -2.73
N PRO A 56 9.87 22.78 -2.08
CA PRO A 56 9.45 21.50 -1.52
C PRO A 56 8.42 21.71 -0.40
N TRP A 57 7.52 20.73 -0.23
CA TRP A 57 6.53 20.74 0.85
C TRP A 57 7.09 20.17 2.15
N VAL A 58 7.95 19.16 2.03
CA VAL A 58 8.59 18.46 3.15
C VAL A 58 10.02 18.09 2.76
N ASP A 59 10.90 18.04 3.74
CA ASP A 59 12.27 17.55 3.58
C ASP A 59 12.33 16.00 3.54
N GLU A 60 13.47 15.47 3.11
CA GLU A 60 13.69 14.03 2.97
C GLU A 60 13.45 13.27 4.27
N GLN A 61 13.92 13.79 5.41
CA GLN A 61 13.75 13.13 6.70
C GLN A 61 12.27 13.06 7.07
N THR A 62 11.54 14.18 6.98
CA THR A 62 10.10 14.20 7.23
C THR A 62 9.36 13.24 6.29
N TYR A 63 9.72 13.20 5.00
CA TYR A 63 9.10 12.27 4.05
C TYR A 63 9.31 10.81 4.43
N GLN A 64 10.53 10.41 4.78
CA GLN A 64 10.85 9.04 5.20
C GLN A 64 10.15 8.66 6.51
N GLU A 65 10.07 9.59 7.46
CA GLU A 65 9.31 9.39 8.69
C GLU A 65 7.82 9.15 8.38
N LEU A 66 7.20 10.01 7.56
CA LEU A 66 5.81 9.84 7.14
C LEU A 66 5.59 8.52 6.39
N PHE A 67 6.46 8.20 5.44
CA PHE A 67 6.42 6.96 4.69
C PHE A 67 6.43 5.74 5.64
N SER A 68 7.33 5.72 6.61
CA SER A 68 7.42 4.64 7.60
C SER A 68 6.13 4.47 8.42
N ILE A 69 5.53 5.58 8.87
CA ILE A 69 4.24 5.59 9.59
C ILE A 69 3.14 5.04 8.70
N ARG A 70 3.09 5.49 7.44
CA ARG A 70 1.99 5.13 6.53
C ARG A 70 2.05 3.66 6.15
N GLN A 71 3.24 3.08 6.07
CA GLN A 71 3.44 1.64 5.86
C GLN A 71 3.12 0.81 7.11
N ALA A 72 3.35 1.36 8.30
CA ALA A 72 3.04 0.72 9.58
C ALA A 72 1.55 0.66 9.92
N LEU A 73 0.75 1.59 9.39
CA LEU A 73 -0.68 1.66 9.62
C LEU A 73 -1.47 0.90 8.54
N PRO A 74 -2.69 0.43 8.86
CA PRO A 74 -3.52 -0.19 7.85
C PRO A 74 -4.09 0.81 6.84
N GLY A 75 -4.55 0.30 5.70
CA GLY A 75 -5.19 1.02 4.61
C GLY A 75 -4.25 1.42 3.45
N PRO A 76 -4.80 2.08 2.40
CA PRO A 76 -4.08 2.37 1.16
C PRO A 76 -2.86 3.29 1.36
N GLY A 77 -1.64 2.74 1.25
CA GLY A 77 -0.39 3.43 1.58
C GLY A 77 -0.19 4.78 0.88
N SER A 78 -0.21 4.81 -0.45
CA SER A 78 0.01 6.03 -1.24
C SER A 78 -1.08 7.08 -1.03
N THR A 79 -2.31 6.67 -0.74
CA THR A 79 -3.43 7.60 -0.49
C THR A 79 -3.31 8.24 0.89
N LYS A 80 -2.97 7.45 1.91
CA LYS A 80 -2.67 7.99 3.26
C LYS A 80 -1.48 8.95 3.24
N MET A 81 -0.47 8.65 2.43
CA MET A 81 0.69 9.52 2.26
C MET A 81 0.30 10.85 1.61
N MET A 82 -0.40 10.82 0.48
CA MET A 82 -0.93 12.01 -0.19
C MET A 82 -1.78 12.88 0.76
N PHE A 83 -2.74 12.24 1.42
CA PHE A 83 -3.63 12.91 2.38
C PHE A 83 -2.83 13.57 3.51
N CYS A 84 -1.80 12.89 4.04
CA CYS A 84 -0.96 13.46 5.09
C CYS A 84 -0.10 14.64 4.62
N LEU A 85 0.48 14.56 3.43
CA LEU A 85 1.28 15.66 2.87
C LEU A 85 0.42 16.92 2.72
N ALA A 86 -0.80 16.76 2.19
CA ALA A 86 -1.78 17.83 2.12
C ALA A 86 -2.20 18.35 3.51
N PHE A 87 -2.40 17.43 4.47
CA PHE A 87 -2.76 17.78 5.85
C PHE A 87 -1.71 18.64 6.53
N LEU A 88 -0.43 18.27 6.42
CA LEU A 88 0.67 19.02 7.03
C LEU A 88 0.81 20.42 6.41
N ARG A 89 0.55 20.52 5.10
CA ARG A 89 0.67 21.77 4.33
C ARG A 89 -0.47 22.76 4.59
N ALA A 90 -1.72 22.30 4.60
CA ALA A 90 -2.90 23.16 4.56
C ALA A 90 -4.03 22.76 5.55
N GLY A 91 -3.83 21.74 6.37
CA GLY A 91 -4.78 21.30 7.40
C GLY A 91 -5.82 20.30 6.90
N PHE A 92 -6.85 20.05 7.72
CA PHE A 92 -7.79 18.95 7.53
C PHE A 92 -8.69 19.10 6.29
N ILE A 93 -9.41 20.22 6.16
CA ILE A 93 -10.36 20.40 5.05
C ILE A 93 -9.66 20.30 3.68
N PRO A 94 -8.50 20.95 3.45
CA PRO A 94 -7.80 20.80 2.17
C PRO A 94 -7.29 19.39 1.91
N SER A 95 -6.89 18.64 2.95
CA SER A 95 -6.49 17.24 2.79
C SER A 95 -7.64 16.34 2.32
N VAL A 96 -8.87 16.60 2.77
CA VAL A 96 -10.07 15.91 2.28
C VAL A 96 -10.33 16.24 0.81
N VAL A 97 -10.18 17.50 0.41
CA VAL A 97 -10.31 17.93 -0.99
C VAL A 97 -9.26 17.23 -1.87
N VAL A 98 -7.98 17.21 -1.44
CA VAL A 98 -6.91 16.49 -2.17
C VAL A 98 -7.22 15.01 -2.29
N PHE A 99 -7.77 14.37 -1.26
CA PHE A 99 -8.17 12.96 -1.35
C PHE A 99 -9.21 12.73 -2.45
N PHE A 100 -10.23 13.59 -2.55
CA PHE A 100 -11.22 13.48 -3.63
C PHE A 100 -10.59 13.77 -5.00
N ILE A 101 -9.76 14.81 -5.13
CA ILE A 101 -9.03 15.08 -6.39
C ILE A 101 -8.17 13.87 -6.81
N TRP A 102 -7.49 13.25 -5.85
CA TRP A 102 -6.62 12.10 -6.06
C TRP A 102 -7.39 10.81 -6.43
N SER A 103 -8.55 10.58 -5.81
CA SER A 103 -9.23 9.28 -5.89
C SER A 103 -10.46 9.27 -6.79
N LEU A 104 -11.19 10.39 -6.90
CA LEU A 104 -12.49 10.47 -7.56
C LEU A 104 -12.42 10.21 -9.08
N PRO A 105 -11.44 10.70 -9.85
CA PRO A 105 -11.37 10.41 -11.28
C PRO A 105 -11.31 8.90 -11.58
N GLY A 106 -10.40 8.18 -10.89
CA GLY A 106 -10.32 6.73 -10.97
C GLY A 106 -11.57 6.02 -10.44
N ALA A 107 -12.20 6.52 -9.38
CA ALA A 107 -13.44 5.97 -8.83
C ALA A 107 -14.61 6.09 -9.83
N ILE A 108 -14.76 7.26 -10.48
CA ILE A 108 -15.77 7.48 -11.53
C ILE A 108 -15.50 6.53 -12.69
N GLY A 109 -14.25 6.44 -13.14
CA GLY A 109 -13.88 5.53 -14.22
C GLY A 109 -14.20 4.06 -13.90
N MET A 110 -13.90 3.61 -12.69
CA MET A 110 -14.23 2.25 -12.23
C MET A 110 -15.73 2.03 -12.04
N TYR A 111 -16.49 3.05 -11.62
CA TYR A 111 -17.94 2.98 -11.59
C TYR A 111 -18.53 2.86 -13.01
N LEU A 112 -18.08 3.67 -13.96
CA LEU A 112 -18.50 3.57 -15.36
C LEU A 112 -18.16 2.21 -15.96
N LEU A 113 -16.97 1.67 -15.65
CA LEU A 113 -16.59 0.33 -16.04
C LEU A 113 -17.56 -0.73 -15.49
N SER A 114 -18.01 -0.59 -14.23
CA SER A 114 -18.99 -1.53 -13.64
C SER A 114 -20.33 -1.53 -14.39
N LEU A 115 -20.78 -0.36 -14.86
CA LEU A 115 -22.00 -0.24 -15.67
C LEU A 115 -21.81 -0.87 -17.04
N GLY A 116 -20.61 -0.70 -17.64
CA GLY A 116 -20.24 -1.33 -18.90
C GLY A 116 -20.24 -2.85 -18.80
N VAL A 117 -19.49 -3.41 -17.85
CA VAL A 117 -19.39 -4.87 -17.63
C VAL A 117 -20.75 -5.49 -17.33
N SER A 118 -21.62 -4.77 -16.62
CA SER A 118 -22.99 -5.24 -16.33
C SER A 118 -23.86 -5.44 -17.57
N ARG A 119 -23.49 -4.86 -18.72
CA ARG A 119 -24.22 -4.98 -20.00
C ARG A 119 -23.58 -5.99 -20.97
N ILE A 120 -22.43 -6.56 -20.63
CA ILE A 120 -21.73 -7.50 -21.51
C ILE A 120 -22.24 -8.91 -21.24
N ASP A 121 -22.62 -9.62 -22.30
CA ASP A 121 -23.05 -11.02 -22.25
C ASP A 121 -22.05 -11.91 -21.49
N PRO A 122 -22.50 -12.98 -20.80
CA PRO A 122 -21.61 -13.84 -20.02
C PRO A 122 -20.47 -14.45 -20.82
N ILE A 123 -20.70 -14.71 -22.11
CA ILE A 123 -19.72 -15.28 -23.04
C ILE A 123 -19.05 -14.13 -23.78
N LEU A 124 -17.75 -13.96 -23.56
CA LEU A 124 -16.96 -12.95 -24.25
C LEU A 124 -16.54 -13.44 -25.64
N PRO A 125 -16.29 -12.53 -26.60
CA PRO A 125 -15.59 -12.90 -27.83
C PRO A 125 -14.21 -13.48 -27.53
N GLY A 126 -13.76 -14.47 -28.31
CA GLY A 126 -12.45 -15.12 -28.17
C GLY A 126 -11.26 -14.16 -27.97
N PRO A 127 -11.12 -13.10 -28.79
CA PRO A 127 -10.03 -12.12 -28.63
C PRO A 127 -10.02 -11.43 -27.27
N VAL A 128 -11.19 -11.21 -26.66
CA VAL A 128 -11.32 -10.54 -25.37
C VAL A 128 -10.80 -11.44 -24.24
N TYR A 129 -11.02 -12.76 -24.31
CA TYR A 129 -10.43 -13.69 -23.35
C TYR A 129 -8.90 -13.65 -23.38
N ALA A 130 -8.31 -13.59 -24.57
CA ALA A 130 -6.86 -13.51 -24.71
C ALA A 130 -6.29 -12.16 -24.27
N LEU A 131 -6.98 -11.05 -24.59
CA LEU A 131 -6.65 -9.71 -24.09
C LEU A 131 -6.64 -9.69 -22.55
N LEU A 132 -7.71 -10.16 -21.92
CA LEU A 132 -7.84 -10.20 -20.46
C LEU A 132 -6.79 -11.10 -19.81
N SER A 133 -6.49 -12.24 -20.43
CA SER A 133 -5.44 -13.16 -19.95
C SER A 133 -4.06 -12.50 -20.01
N GLY A 134 -3.76 -11.77 -21.08
CA GLY A 134 -2.54 -10.99 -21.20
C GLY A 134 -2.43 -9.86 -20.16
N LEU A 135 -3.53 -9.11 -19.95
CA LEU A 135 -3.59 -8.05 -18.92
C LEU A 135 -3.40 -8.61 -17.50
N ASN A 136 -4.05 -9.74 -17.19
CA ASN A 136 -3.91 -10.44 -15.91
C ASN A 136 -2.49 -11.00 -15.72
N ALA A 137 -1.91 -11.61 -16.76
CA ALA A 137 -0.55 -12.13 -16.71
C ALA A 137 0.46 -11.02 -16.38
N SER A 138 0.41 -9.89 -17.10
CA SER A 138 1.25 -8.73 -16.81
C SER A 138 1.01 -8.18 -15.41
N THR A 139 -0.26 -8.10 -14.99
CA THR A 139 -0.64 -7.68 -13.64
C THR A 139 0.02 -8.54 -12.57
N VAL A 140 -0.01 -9.86 -12.71
CA VAL A 140 0.61 -10.79 -11.75
C VAL A 140 2.13 -10.60 -11.73
N GLY A 141 2.77 -10.42 -12.88
CA GLY A 141 4.20 -10.10 -12.97
C GLY A 141 4.58 -8.81 -12.22
N ILE A 142 3.80 -7.74 -12.39
CA ILE A 142 4.00 -6.46 -11.71
C ILE A 142 3.76 -6.56 -10.21
N ILE A 143 2.73 -7.30 -9.79
CA ILE A 143 2.44 -7.54 -8.37
C ILE A 143 3.57 -8.36 -7.72
N ALA A 144 4.13 -9.34 -8.44
CA ALA A 144 5.31 -10.09 -8.01
C ALA A 144 6.52 -9.16 -7.83
N LEU A 145 6.77 -8.24 -8.78
CA LEU A 145 7.82 -7.24 -8.68
C LEU A 145 7.64 -6.34 -7.44
N ALA A 146 6.42 -5.83 -7.22
CA ALA A 146 6.12 -5.03 -6.04
C ALA A 146 6.39 -5.81 -4.74
N GLY A 147 6.07 -7.11 -4.71
CA GLY A 147 6.39 -8.01 -3.59
C GLY A 147 7.90 -8.12 -3.36
N VAL A 148 8.70 -8.29 -4.42
CA VAL A 148 10.17 -8.33 -4.33
C VAL A 148 10.75 -7.01 -3.84
N GLN A 149 10.28 -5.88 -4.36
CA GLN A 149 10.73 -4.55 -3.93
C GLN A 149 10.40 -4.28 -2.46
N LEU A 150 9.20 -4.66 -2.01
CA LEU A 150 8.82 -4.59 -0.59
C LEU A 150 9.66 -5.53 0.27
N ALA A 151 9.97 -6.74 -0.20
CA ALA A 151 10.82 -7.70 0.50
C ALA A 151 12.24 -7.18 0.68
N ARG A 152 12.83 -6.59 -0.37
CA ARG A 152 14.16 -5.95 -0.28
C ARG A 152 14.20 -4.84 0.77
N LYS A 153 13.10 -4.09 0.94
CA LYS A 153 12.98 -3.02 1.94
C LYS A 153 12.63 -3.52 3.35
N ALA A 154 11.81 -4.57 3.47
CA ALA A 154 11.35 -5.08 4.77
C ALA A 154 12.33 -6.06 5.42
N ILE A 155 13.14 -6.78 4.63
CA ILE A 155 14.13 -7.74 5.13
C ILE A 155 15.39 -6.98 5.56
N THR A 156 15.46 -6.60 6.82
CA THR A 156 16.62 -5.91 7.40
C THR A 156 17.60 -6.86 8.09
N ASP A 157 17.14 -8.06 8.47
CA ASP A 157 17.91 -9.03 9.25
C ASP A 157 17.37 -10.47 9.08
N PRO A 158 18.12 -11.49 9.54
CA PRO A 158 17.73 -12.89 9.38
C PRO A 158 16.37 -13.24 9.97
N LEU A 159 15.94 -12.57 11.05
CA LEU A 159 14.62 -12.82 11.65
C LEU A 159 13.51 -12.30 10.73
N THR A 160 13.61 -11.05 10.25
CA THR A 160 12.62 -10.52 9.29
C THR A 160 12.54 -11.37 8.02
N ARG A 161 13.68 -11.89 7.54
CA ARG A 161 13.69 -12.86 6.43
C ARG A 161 12.88 -14.12 6.75
N LEU A 162 13.08 -14.68 7.94
CA LEU A 162 12.33 -15.85 8.40
C LEU A 162 10.82 -15.55 8.53
N ILE A 163 10.46 -14.38 9.07
CA ILE A 163 9.05 -13.95 9.20
C ILE A 163 8.39 -13.84 7.82
N VAL A 164 9.06 -13.23 6.83
CA VAL A 164 8.56 -13.15 5.45
C VAL A 164 8.31 -14.55 4.89
N LEU A 165 9.30 -15.45 5.00
CA LEU A 165 9.20 -16.81 4.47
C LEU A 165 8.08 -17.62 5.15
N ILE A 166 8.02 -17.62 6.48
CA ILE A 166 6.98 -18.33 7.23
C ILE A 166 5.60 -17.78 6.86
N SER A 167 5.45 -16.46 6.81
CA SER A 167 4.15 -15.84 6.50
C SER A 167 3.69 -16.17 5.09
N ALA A 168 4.62 -16.19 4.12
CA ALA A 168 4.34 -16.64 2.76
C ALA A 168 3.93 -18.12 2.72
N CYS A 169 4.70 -19.03 3.33
CA CYS A 169 4.38 -20.46 3.36
C CYS A 169 3.03 -20.76 4.04
N VAL A 170 2.75 -20.14 5.18
CA VAL A 170 1.46 -20.29 5.86
C VAL A 170 0.34 -19.75 4.99
N GLY A 171 0.50 -18.58 4.38
CA GLY A 171 -0.53 -18.02 3.51
C GLY A 171 -0.79 -18.84 2.25
N LEU A 172 0.20 -19.57 1.73
CA LEU A 172 0.03 -20.49 0.61
C LEU A 172 -0.77 -21.75 1.00
N ARG A 173 -0.64 -22.22 2.24
CA ARG A 173 -1.30 -23.45 2.72
C ARG A 173 -2.73 -23.23 3.18
N TYR A 174 -3.01 -22.07 3.78
CA TYR A 174 -4.29 -21.76 4.40
C TYR A 174 -5.09 -20.75 3.57
N ASN A 175 -6.40 -20.95 3.48
CA ASN A 175 -7.29 -20.03 2.77
C ASN A 175 -8.04 -19.05 3.68
N ALA A 176 -8.10 -19.33 4.99
CA ALA A 176 -8.95 -18.59 5.93
C ALA A 176 -8.44 -17.17 6.24
N LEU A 177 -9.27 -16.15 6.09
CA LEU A 177 -8.85 -14.74 6.20
C LEU A 177 -8.30 -14.31 7.57
N TRP A 178 -8.65 -15.02 8.65
CA TRP A 178 -8.24 -14.66 10.02
C TRP A 178 -6.74 -14.83 10.28
N TYR A 179 -6.02 -15.63 9.49
CA TYR A 179 -4.59 -15.81 9.72
C TYR A 179 -3.78 -14.57 9.33
N PHE A 180 -4.29 -13.69 8.45
CA PHE A 180 -3.59 -12.45 8.05
C PHE A 180 -3.24 -11.57 9.26
N PRO A 181 -4.21 -11.04 10.03
CA PRO A 181 -3.90 -10.24 11.22
C PRO A 181 -3.15 -11.04 12.28
N THR A 182 -3.42 -12.35 12.39
CA THR A 182 -2.75 -13.23 13.36
C THR A 182 -1.25 -13.34 13.09
N LEU A 183 -0.85 -13.60 11.84
CA LEU A 183 0.56 -13.65 11.44
C LEU A 183 1.26 -12.31 11.62
N MET A 184 0.55 -11.21 11.38
CA MET A 184 1.10 -9.87 11.60
C MET A 184 1.39 -9.59 13.07
N VAL A 185 0.45 -9.93 13.96
CA VAL A 185 0.65 -9.81 15.41
C VAL A 185 1.80 -10.72 15.88
N ILE A 186 1.83 -11.98 15.42
CA ILE A 186 2.91 -12.92 15.75
C ILE A 186 4.26 -12.42 15.25
N GLY A 187 4.35 -11.95 14.00
CA GLY A 187 5.57 -11.38 13.42
C GLY A 187 6.08 -10.18 14.23
N GLY A 188 5.17 -9.30 14.64
CA GLY A 188 5.47 -8.15 15.49
C GLY A 188 6.01 -8.55 16.86
N LEU A 189 5.30 -9.44 17.56
CA LEU A 189 5.73 -9.94 18.88
C LEU A 189 7.05 -10.70 18.80
N ALA A 190 7.26 -11.53 17.76
CA ALA A 190 8.50 -12.26 17.54
C ALA A 190 9.70 -11.31 17.37
N SER A 191 9.52 -10.23 16.61
CA SER A 191 10.56 -9.20 16.42
C SER A 191 10.87 -8.47 17.72
N MET A 192 9.82 -8.09 18.46
CA MET A 192 9.95 -7.44 19.76
C MET A 192 10.72 -8.30 20.76
N ILE A 193 10.35 -9.58 20.89
CA ILE A 193 10.99 -10.55 21.80
C ILE A 193 12.45 -10.77 21.41
N TRP A 194 12.72 -10.93 20.11
CA TRP A 194 14.08 -11.17 19.61
C TRP A 194 15.04 -10.02 19.91
N ASP A 195 14.61 -8.78 19.69
CA ASP A 195 15.46 -7.61 19.90
C ASP A 195 15.73 -7.35 21.39
N GLN A 196 14.80 -7.70 22.27
CA GLN A 196 14.94 -7.49 23.71
C GLN A 196 15.73 -8.58 24.41
N LEU A 197 15.39 -9.84 24.16
CA LEU A 197 15.93 -10.98 24.91
C LEU A 197 17.13 -11.61 24.22
N LEU A 198 17.06 -11.78 22.90
CA LEU A 198 17.99 -12.62 22.16
C LEU A 198 19.18 -11.85 21.60
N ARG A 199 19.03 -10.62 21.08
CA ARG A 199 20.20 -9.81 20.65
C ARG A 199 21.18 -9.57 21.80
N GLY A 200 20.68 -9.28 23.00
CA GLY A 200 21.50 -9.06 24.20
C GLY A 200 22.20 -10.32 24.72
N ARG A 201 21.62 -11.51 24.53
CA ARG A 201 22.22 -12.81 24.91
C ARG A 201 23.19 -13.32 23.84
N VAL A 202 22.82 -13.25 22.56
CA VAL A 202 23.64 -13.68 21.42
C VAL A 202 24.86 -12.77 21.25
N GLY A 203 24.73 -11.45 21.49
CA GLY A 203 25.86 -10.53 21.50
C GLY A 203 26.90 -10.90 22.58
N ARG A 204 26.44 -11.24 23.79
CA ARG A 204 27.31 -11.72 24.88
C ARG A 204 27.95 -13.07 24.56
N LEU A 205 27.22 -13.99 23.92
CA LEU A 205 27.74 -15.30 23.52
C LEU A 205 28.78 -15.18 22.39
N ARG A 206 28.51 -14.36 21.36
CA ARG A 206 29.47 -14.07 20.28
C ARG A 206 30.71 -13.35 20.79
N ALA A 207 30.56 -12.40 21.71
CA ALA A 207 31.71 -11.75 22.36
C ALA A 207 32.56 -12.76 23.16
N ARG A 208 31.93 -13.71 23.87
CA ARG A 208 32.64 -14.81 24.56
C ARG A 208 33.35 -15.74 23.57
N LEU A 209 32.71 -16.10 22.46
CA LEU A 209 33.30 -16.95 21.43
C LEU A 209 34.43 -16.25 20.66
N GLN A 210 34.30 -14.95 20.36
CA GLN A 210 35.37 -14.15 19.75
C GLN A 210 36.54 -13.93 20.71
N LYS A 211 36.28 -13.72 22.02
CA LYS A 211 37.34 -13.66 23.03
C LYS A 211 38.08 -15.00 23.16
N ARG A 212 37.36 -16.12 23.04
CA ARG A 212 37.95 -17.46 23.01
C ARG A 212 38.76 -17.71 21.73
N ASN A 213 38.25 -17.30 20.56
CA ASN A 213 38.94 -17.46 19.28
C ASN A 213 40.14 -16.49 19.14
N LYS A 214 40.09 -15.31 19.77
CA LYS A 214 41.21 -14.37 19.85
C LYS A 214 42.30 -14.88 20.80
N ASN A 215 41.94 -15.46 21.96
CA ASN A 215 42.91 -16.16 22.82
C ASN A 215 43.54 -17.36 22.10
N SER A 216 42.79 -18.13 21.31
CA SER A 216 43.35 -19.23 20.50
C SER A 216 44.20 -18.79 19.30
N ARG A 217 44.09 -17.53 18.85
CA ARG A 217 44.95 -16.93 17.80
C ARG A 217 46.10 -16.08 18.39
N SER A 218 46.16 -15.91 19.71
CA SER A 218 47.23 -15.17 20.39
C SER A 218 48.53 -15.98 20.50
N ASP A 219 48.46 -17.29 20.31
CA ASP A 219 49.61 -18.20 20.38
C ASP A 219 50.36 -18.35 19.04
N GLU A 220 49.88 -17.73 17.94
CA GLU A 220 50.46 -17.95 16.59
C GLU A 220 50.84 -16.68 15.81
N SER A 221 50.66 -15.49 16.36
CA SER A 221 51.10 -14.26 15.66
C SER A 221 51.58 -13.18 16.62
N GLY A 222 52.61 -13.50 17.39
CA GLY A 222 53.52 -12.52 17.94
C GLY A 222 54.63 -12.27 16.93
N VAL A 223 54.42 -11.30 16.02
CA VAL A 223 55.42 -10.42 15.38
C VAL A 223 54.69 -9.62 14.30
N SER A 224 55.01 -8.32 14.22
CA SER A 224 54.54 -7.33 13.24
C SER A 224 53.27 -6.55 13.61
N ARG A 225 53.46 -5.58 14.51
CA ARG A 225 52.71 -4.32 14.52
C ARG A 225 53.64 -3.19 14.96
N ALA A 226 54.49 -2.78 14.03
CA ALA A 226 55.13 -1.48 14.03
C ALA A 226 54.90 -0.87 12.63
N ALA A 227 54.64 0.44 12.60
CA ALA A 227 54.35 1.28 11.43
C ALA A 227 52.90 1.26 10.90
N ALA A 228 52.12 2.27 11.30
CA ALA A 228 51.56 3.28 10.39
C ALA A 228 50.44 4.04 11.13
N GLN A 229 50.85 5.08 11.85
CA GLN A 229 49.98 6.12 12.37
C GLN A 229 50.46 7.43 11.76
N ALA A 230 49.72 7.89 10.75
CA ALA A 230 49.70 9.19 10.07
C ALA A 230 48.79 8.96 8.84
N ASP A 231 47.84 9.79 8.42
CA ASP A 231 47.51 11.17 8.71
C ASP A 231 46.11 11.43 8.10
N VAL A 232 45.69 12.70 8.09
CA VAL A 232 44.54 13.32 7.39
C VAL A 232 43.37 13.66 8.32
N SER A 233 43.59 14.78 8.99
CA SER A 233 42.58 15.82 9.22
C SER A 233 42.20 16.50 7.89
N ASN A 234 40.91 16.74 7.69
CA ASN A 234 40.27 17.91 7.05
C ASN A 234 38.77 17.60 6.97
N GLU A 235 37.97 18.28 7.79
CA GLU A 235 37.14 19.42 7.36
C GLU A 235 36.16 19.04 6.26
N ASP A 236 34.91 18.79 6.68
CA ASP A 236 33.77 19.35 5.96
C ASP A 236 32.80 19.95 6.96
N CYS A 237 32.71 21.27 6.87
CA CYS A 237 31.77 22.13 7.55
C CYS A 237 30.36 21.80 7.04
N ALA A 238 29.70 20.83 7.65
CA ALA A 238 28.27 20.70 7.53
C ALA A 238 27.64 21.86 8.31
N THR A 239 27.40 22.96 7.59
CA THR A 239 26.46 24.00 7.99
C THR A 239 25.21 23.29 8.52
N SER A 240 25.01 23.36 9.84
CA SER A 240 23.76 23.00 10.47
C SER A 240 22.75 24.04 10.04
N VAL A 241 22.23 23.93 8.81
CA VAL A 241 20.99 24.57 8.42
C VAL A 241 19.96 24.01 9.39
N ASP A 242 19.55 24.84 10.34
CA ASP A 242 18.46 24.54 11.25
C ASP A 242 17.21 24.22 10.41
N PRO A 243 16.81 22.94 10.23
CA PRO A 243 15.70 22.58 9.36
C PRO A 243 14.36 23.01 9.97
N SER A 244 14.37 23.42 11.24
CA SER A 244 13.16 23.68 12.01
C SER A 244 12.51 25.03 11.68
N ALA A 245 13.20 25.93 10.96
CA ALA A 245 12.73 27.27 10.67
C ALA A 245 11.81 27.40 9.42
N MET A 246 11.72 26.38 8.56
CA MET A 246 11.09 26.58 7.23
C MET A 246 9.60 26.22 7.16
N PHE A 247 9.04 25.41 8.08
CA PHE A 247 7.66 24.95 7.96
C PHE A 247 6.90 24.86 9.29
N SER A 248 5.94 25.77 9.49
CA SER A 248 4.93 25.62 10.55
C SER A 248 3.88 24.60 10.09
N TYR A 249 4.15 23.32 10.37
CA TYR A 249 3.22 22.24 10.05
C TYR A 249 2.00 22.25 10.96
N HIS A 250 0.83 21.92 10.40
CA HIS A 250 -0.38 21.70 11.20
C HIS A 250 -0.18 20.53 12.16
N LYS A 251 -0.27 20.80 13.46
CA LYS A 251 -0.12 19.79 14.53
C LYS A 251 -1.49 19.40 15.06
N VAL A 252 -1.81 18.12 15.01
CA VAL A 252 -3.00 17.57 15.69
C VAL A 252 -2.70 17.46 17.19
N PRO A 253 -3.57 17.97 18.08
CA PRO A 253 -3.36 17.79 19.52
C PRO A 253 -3.54 16.32 19.90
N LEU A 254 -2.73 15.85 20.86
CA LEU A 254 -2.71 14.45 21.28
C LEU A 254 -4.09 13.92 21.68
N LYS A 255 -4.88 14.73 22.40
CA LYS A 255 -6.25 14.37 22.83
C LYS A 255 -7.15 14.10 21.62
N ALA A 256 -7.08 14.93 20.57
CA ALA A 256 -7.85 14.73 19.36
C ALA A 256 -7.39 13.47 18.61
N GLY A 257 -6.07 13.23 18.51
CA GLY A 257 -5.56 12.02 17.87
C GLY A 257 -6.00 10.73 18.57
N ILE A 258 -5.92 10.68 19.89
CA ILE A 258 -6.40 9.54 20.69
C ILE A 258 -7.91 9.38 20.55
N ALA A 259 -8.68 10.48 20.63
CA ALA A 259 -10.12 10.44 20.43
C ALA A 259 -10.51 9.90 19.04
N THR A 260 -9.78 10.27 17.98
CA THR A 260 -10.00 9.74 16.63
C THR A 260 -9.71 8.25 16.54
N ILE A 261 -8.63 7.75 17.17
CA ILE A 261 -8.30 6.31 17.19
C ILE A 261 -9.37 5.52 17.97
N VAL A 262 -9.72 5.98 19.17
CA VAL A 262 -10.75 5.34 20.01
C VAL A 262 -12.11 5.36 19.31
N GLY A 263 -12.49 6.50 18.73
CA GLY A 263 -13.70 6.65 17.95
C GLY A 263 -13.74 5.70 16.74
N PHE A 264 -12.63 5.56 16.02
CA PHE A 264 -12.51 4.59 14.93
C PHE A 264 -12.75 3.16 15.42
N PHE A 265 -12.07 2.71 16.49
CA PHE A 265 -12.24 1.34 17.00
C PHE A 265 -13.61 1.11 17.62
N ALA A 266 -14.25 2.13 18.18
CA ALA A 266 -15.63 2.06 18.64
C ALA A 266 -16.60 1.86 17.47
N ILE A 267 -16.45 2.64 16.40
CA ILE A 267 -17.23 2.50 15.15
C ILE A 267 -16.99 1.12 14.55
N PHE A 268 -15.73 0.71 14.40
CA PHE A 268 -15.35 -0.58 13.84
C PHE A 268 -15.96 -1.75 14.63
N THR A 269 -15.79 -1.75 15.95
CA THR A 269 -16.37 -2.79 16.83
C THR A 269 -17.89 -2.81 16.71
N THR A 270 -18.55 -1.65 16.68
CA THR A 270 -20.02 -1.56 16.52
C THR A 270 -20.47 -2.24 15.22
N PHE A 271 -19.83 -1.93 14.09
CA PHE A 271 -20.15 -2.56 12.81
C PHE A 271 -19.83 -4.06 12.78
N MET A 272 -18.72 -4.50 13.41
CA MET A 272 -18.40 -5.92 13.51
C MET A 272 -19.39 -6.69 14.40
N THR A 273 -19.83 -6.10 15.51
CA THR A 273 -20.88 -6.69 16.36
C THR A 273 -22.20 -6.77 15.61
N LEU A 274 -22.58 -5.69 14.90
CA LEU A 274 -23.80 -5.67 14.10
C LEU A 274 -23.81 -6.74 13.00
N ARG A 275 -22.65 -7.01 12.39
CA ARG A 275 -22.47 -8.13 11.45
C ARG A 275 -22.79 -9.49 12.09
N GLY A 276 -22.41 -9.68 13.35
CA GLY A 276 -22.56 -10.95 14.06
C GLY A 276 -23.91 -11.15 14.75
N THR A 277 -24.61 -10.07 15.10
CA THR A 277 -25.90 -10.15 15.82
C THR A 277 -27.11 -10.17 14.89
N LEU A 278 -27.03 -9.56 13.71
CA LEU A 278 -28.12 -9.58 12.74
C LEU A 278 -28.16 -10.93 12.02
N ARG A 279 -29.31 -11.62 12.08
CA ARG A 279 -29.51 -12.90 11.39
C ARG A 279 -29.57 -12.74 9.86
N ASN A 280 -30.18 -11.65 9.37
CA ASN A 280 -30.32 -11.34 7.94
C ASN A 280 -29.97 -9.87 7.67
N PRO A 281 -28.68 -9.46 7.73
CA PRO A 281 -28.31 -8.08 7.49
C PRO A 281 -28.54 -7.69 6.01
N PRO A 282 -28.98 -6.46 5.71
CA PRO A 282 -29.16 -6.00 4.34
C PRO A 282 -27.82 -5.98 3.58
N LEU A 283 -27.84 -6.28 2.28
CA LEU A 283 -26.63 -6.44 1.47
C LEU A 283 -25.73 -5.19 1.50
N GLN A 284 -26.31 -4.00 1.52
CA GLN A 284 -25.60 -2.72 1.61
C GLN A 284 -24.74 -2.64 2.87
N LEU A 285 -25.30 -3.08 4.00
CA LEU A 285 -24.59 -3.13 5.27
C LEU A 285 -23.48 -4.16 5.23
N GLN A 286 -23.74 -5.36 4.69
CA GLN A 286 -22.72 -6.40 4.55
C GLN A 286 -21.55 -5.94 3.66
N LEU A 287 -21.86 -5.29 2.54
CA LEU A 287 -20.87 -4.71 1.64
C LEU A 287 -20.02 -3.67 2.37
N PHE A 288 -20.65 -2.69 3.03
CA PHE A 288 -19.94 -1.66 3.76
C PHE A 288 -19.03 -2.25 4.85
N ILE A 289 -19.54 -3.20 5.64
CA ILE A 289 -18.78 -3.88 6.70
C ILE A 289 -17.60 -4.66 6.13
N ASN A 290 -17.79 -5.39 5.02
CA ASN A 290 -16.71 -6.13 4.36
C ASN A 290 -15.62 -5.18 3.81
N MET A 291 -16.03 -4.04 3.25
CA MET A 291 -15.09 -3.02 2.76
C MET A 291 -14.38 -2.29 3.90
N LEU A 292 -15.07 -2.02 5.01
CA LEU A 292 -14.51 -1.48 6.25
C LEU A 292 -13.47 -2.45 6.85
N LEU A 293 -13.78 -3.74 6.86
CA LEU A 293 -12.87 -4.79 7.31
C LEU A 293 -11.64 -4.88 6.41
N ALA A 294 -11.85 -4.92 5.08
CA ALA A 294 -10.76 -4.88 4.11
C ALA A 294 -9.87 -3.65 4.35
N GLY A 295 -10.47 -2.45 4.44
CA GLY A 295 -9.83 -1.17 4.76
C GLY A 295 -8.92 -1.21 6.00
N THR A 296 -9.33 -1.96 7.02
CA THR A 296 -8.66 -2.08 8.32
C THR A 296 -7.55 -3.13 8.34
N ILE A 297 -7.61 -4.16 7.47
CA ILE A 297 -6.64 -5.27 7.44
C ILE A 297 -5.56 -5.08 6.38
N ILE A 298 -5.72 -4.12 5.46
CA ILE A 298 -4.70 -3.84 4.44
C ILE A 298 -3.42 -3.33 5.09
N PHE A 299 -2.31 -4.01 4.90
CA PHE A 299 -0.98 -3.47 5.16
C PHE A 299 -0.11 -3.65 3.92
N GLY A 300 0.82 -2.73 3.67
CA GLY A 300 1.80 -2.89 2.59
C GLY A 300 1.33 -2.56 1.17
N GLY A 301 0.19 -1.89 0.97
CA GLY A 301 -0.21 -1.36 -0.35
C GLY A 301 -1.23 -2.19 -1.13
N GLY A 302 -1.57 -1.71 -2.34
CA GLY A 302 -2.65 -2.21 -3.21
C GLY A 302 -2.61 -3.69 -3.64
N PRO A 303 -1.44 -4.26 -3.98
CA PRO A 303 -1.37 -5.64 -4.48
C PRO A 303 -1.90 -6.73 -3.52
N VAL A 304 -1.83 -6.47 -2.21
CA VAL A 304 -2.25 -7.45 -1.18
C VAL A 304 -3.77 -7.51 -1.02
N VAL A 305 -4.47 -6.42 -1.31
CA VAL A 305 -5.91 -6.35 -1.01
C VAL A 305 -6.76 -7.11 -2.01
N ILE A 306 -6.32 -7.19 -3.26
CA ILE A 306 -7.16 -7.65 -4.35
C ILE A 306 -7.65 -9.09 -4.09
N PRO A 307 -6.80 -10.05 -3.70
CA PRO A 307 -7.27 -11.40 -3.37
C PRO A 307 -8.21 -11.44 -2.16
N LEU A 308 -8.03 -10.55 -1.18
CA LEU A 308 -8.95 -10.43 -0.04
C LEU A 308 -10.33 -9.93 -0.48
N LEU A 309 -10.37 -8.95 -1.38
CA LEU A 309 -11.63 -8.44 -1.92
C LEU A 309 -12.40 -9.54 -2.65
N ARG A 310 -11.71 -10.44 -3.36
CA ARG A 310 -12.34 -11.63 -3.99
C ARG A 310 -13.09 -12.47 -2.96
N GLU A 311 -12.48 -12.76 -1.82
CA GLU A 311 -13.14 -13.54 -0.76
C GLU A 311 -14.33 -12.80 -0.14
N TYR A 312 -14.34 -11.47 -0.16
CA TYR A 312 -15.44 -10.68 0.42
C TYR A 312 -16.62 -10.43 -0.50
N VAL A 313 -16.47 -10.59 -1.82
CA VAL A 313 -17.53 -10.26 -2.80
C VAL A 313 -17.82 -11.40 -3.78
N VAL A 314 -16.84 -12.23 -4.10
CA VAL A 314 -17.02 -13.37 -5.03
C VAL A 314 -17.42 -14.61 -4.27
N GLN A 315 -16.79 -14.92 -3.12
CA GLN A 315 -17.15 -16.08 -2.32
C GLN A 315 -18.63 -16.04 -1.83
N PRO A 316 -19.18 -14.88 -1.40
CA PRO A 316 -20.61 -14.78 -1.07
C PRO A 316 -21.54 -14.78 -2.30
N GLY A 317 -21.00 -14.77 -3.52
CA GLY A 317 -21.77 -14.78 -4.76
C GLY A 317 -22.30 -13.42 -5.24
N TRP A 318 -21.83 -12.29 -4.66
CA TRP A 318 -22.30 -10.95 -5.05
C TRP A 318 -21.73 -10.50 -6.40
N VAL A 319 -20.49 -10.89 -6.69
CA VAL A 319 -19.78 -10.58 -7.94
C VAL A 319 -19.29 -11.88 -8.57
N THR A 320 -19.43 -12.04 -9.88
CA THR A 320 -18.97 -13.26 -10.56
C THR A 320 -17.44 -13.30 -10.64
N PRO A 321 -16.79 -14.48 -10.66
CA PRO A 321 -15.34 -14.57 -10.85
C PRO A 321 -14.88 -13.89 -12.15
N ARG A 322 -15.68 -14.01 -13.22
CA ARG A 322 -15.45 -13.31 -14.50
C ARG A 322 -15.38 -11.81 -14.31
N ASP A 323 -16.42 -11.19 -13.75
CA ASP A 323 -16.48 -9.72 -13.61
C ASP A 323 -15.35 -9.23 -12.70
N PHE A 324 -15.05 -9.99 -11.63
CA PHE A 324 -13.90 -9.71 -10.78
C PHE A 324 -12.58 -9.67 -11.56
N LEU A 325 -12.33 -10.66 -12.43
CA LEU A 325 -11.11 -10.73 -13.23
C LEU A 325 -11.05 -9.64 -14.31
N ILE A 326 -12.17 -9.24 -14.91
CA ILE A 326 -12.24 -8.11 -15.84
C ILE A 326 -11.82 -6.82 -15.13
N GLY A 327 -12.43 -6.54 -13.98
CA GLY A 327 -12.10 -5.33 -13.23
C GLY A 327 -10.67 -5.35 -12.70
N LEU A 328 -10.13 -6.52 -12.33
CA LEU A 328 -8.73 -6.70 -11.93
C LEU A 328 -7.75 -6.40 -13.07
N ALA A 329 -8.00 -6.92 -14.27
CA ALA A 329 -7.17 -6.67 -15.45
C ALA A 329 -7.09 -5.16 -15.75
N ILE A 330 -8.22 -4.46 -15.60
CA ILE A 330 -8.37 -3.08 -16.02
C ILE A 330 -7.88 -2.09 -14.95
N ILE A 331 -8.17 -2.31 -13.66
CA ILE A 331 -7.82 -1.36 -12.58
C ILE A 331 -6.32 -1.05 -12.54
N GLN A 332 -5.47 -2.00 -12.91
CA GLN A 332 -4.03 -1.84 -12.83
C GLN A 332 -3.50 -0.86 -13.89
N ALA A 333 -4.26 -0.64 -14.96
CA ALA A 333 -3.99 0.35 -15.99
C ALA A 333 -4.73 1.69 -15.73
N PHE A 334 -5.56 1.78 -14.68
CA PHE A 334 -6.23 3.02 -14.33
C PHE A 334 -5.34 3.95 -13.51
N PRO A 335 -5.49 5.28 -13.65
CA PRO A 335 -4.76 6.23 -12.85
C PRO A 335 -5.33 6.34 -11.43
N GLY A 336 -4.48 6.80 -10.52
CA GLY A 336 -4.82 7.01 -9.13
C GLY A 336 -4.81 5.71 -8.32
N PRO A 337 -5.49 5.67 -7.16
CA PRO A 337 -5.37 4.54 -6.25
C PRO A 337 -6.12 3.30 -6.77
N ASN A 338 -5.41 2.18 -6.91
CA ASN A 338 -5.97 0.88 -7.32
C ASN A 338 -7.08 0.38 -6.37
N PHE A 339 -7.18 0.94 -5.16
CA PHE A 339 -8.28 0.70 -4.23
C PHE A 339 -9.64 1.19 -4.72
N ASN A 340 -9.68 2.04 -5.75
CA ASN A 340 -10.90 2.35 -6.50
C ASN A 340 -11.56 1.10 -7.10
N PHE A 341 -10.88 -0.05 -7.14
CA PHE A 341 -11.50 -1.34 -7.41
C PHE A 341 -12.69 -1.66 -6.48
N ALA A 342 -12.65 -1.20 -5.21
CA ALA A 342 -13.77 -1.37 -4.29
C ALA A 342 -15.05 -0.67 -4.77
N VAL A 343 -14.93 0.42 -5.54
CA VAL A 343 -16.05 1.15 -6.14
C VAL A 343 -16.72 0.29 -7.21
N TYR A 344 -15.91 -0.31 -8.09
CA TYR A 344 -16.38 -1.25 -9.10
C TYR A 344 -17.07 -2.47 -8.48
N LEU A 345 -16.43 -3.11 -7.50
CA LEU A 345 -16.99 -4.27 -6.81
C LEU A 345 -18.26 -3.94 -6.04
N GLY A 346 -18.31 -2.76 -5.39
CA GLY A 346 -19.50 -2.32 -4.67
C GLY A 346 -20.68 -2.07 -5.59
N ALA A 347 -20.46 -1.44 -6.75
CA ALA A 347 -21.50 -1.25 -7.76
C ALA A 347 -22.03 -2.57 -8.32
N LEU A 348 -21.14 -3.53 -8.62
CA LEU A 348 -21.54 -4.85 -9.09
C LEU A 348 -22.27 -5.65 -8.03
N ALA A 349 -21.88 -5.56 -6.75
CA ALA A 349 -22.51 -6.30 -5.67
C ALA A 349 -24.00 -5.93 -5.51
N LEU A 350 -24.36 -4.65 -5.72
CA LEU A 350 -25.75 -4.20 -5.60
C LEU A 350 -26.56 -4.34 -6.90
N ARG A 351 -25.95 -4.78 -8.01
CA ARG A 351 -26.62 -4.83 -9.33
C ARG A 351 -27.87 -5.71 -9.34
N SER A 352 -27.90 -6.77 -8.52
CA SER A 352 -29.01 -7.71 -8.41
C SER A 352 -30.09 -7.26 -7.42
N THR A 353 -29.92 -6.09 -6.79
CA THR A 353 -30.86 -5.53 -5.83
C THR A 353 -31.63 -4.35 -6.44
N ASN A 354 -32.79 -4.02 -5.85
CA ASN A 354 -33.56 -2.82 -6.24
C ASN A 354 -32.88 -1.49 -5.88
N SER A 355 -31.68 -1.52 -5.29
CA SER A 355 -30.95 -0.31 -4.91
C SER A 355 -30.11 0.21 -6.06
N PRO A 356 -30.00 1.55 -6.24
CA PRO A 356 -29.08 2.14 -7.19
C PRO A 356 -27.64 1.65 -7.00
N THR A 357 -26.98 1.20 -8.08
CA THR A 357 -25.60 0.71 -8.05
C THR A 357 -24.60 1.76 -7.56
N ILE A 358 -24.92 3.05 -7.73
CA ILE A 358 -24.13 4.16 -7.17
C ILE A 358 -24.02 4.10 -5.64
N ILE A 359 -25.03 3.59 -4.93
CA ILE A 359 -24.96 3.40 -3.47
C ILE A 359 -23.88 2.36 -3.16
N GLY A 360 -23.82 1.28 -3.93
CA GLY A 360 -22.80 0.25 -3.79
C GLY A 360 -21.39 0.80 -4.01
N ALA A 361 -21.23 1.61 -5.06
CA ALA A 361 -19.99 2.34 -5.34
C ALA A 361 -19.55 3.24 -4.18
N LEU A 362 -20.47 4.04 -3.62
CA LEU A 362 -20.20 4.93 -2.49
C LEU A 362 -19.84 4.16 -1.23
N LEU A 363 -20.55 3.08 -0.91
CA LEU A 363 -20.26 2.24 0.25
C LEU A 363 -18.91 1.53 0.11
N GLY A 364 -18.57 1.07 -1.09
CA GLY A 364 -17.26 0.51 -1.40
C GLY A 364 -16.14 1.53 -1.23
N PHE A 365 -16.33 2.73 -1.76
CA PHE A 365 -15.39 3.84 -1.64
C PHE A 365 -15.15 4.25 -0.18
N LEU A 366 -16.23 4.50 0.57
CA LEU A 366 -16.14 4.91 1.97
C LEU A 366 -15.56 3.78 2.82
N GLY A 367 -16.04 2.54 2.67
CA GLY A 367 -15.58 1.41 3.46
C GLY A 367 -14.07 1.15 3.31
N ILE A 368 -13.54 1.22 2.08
CA ILE A 368 -12.12 0.88 1.84
C ILE A 368 -11.15 2.00 2.28
N PHE A 369 -11.53 3.27 2.13
CA PHE A 369 -10.64 4.40 2.41
C PHE A 369 -10.80 4.96 3.84
N PHE A 370 -11.99 4.89 4.43
CA PHE A 370 -12.28 5.49 5.74
C PHE A 370 -11.35 4.99 6.86
N PRO A 371 -11.06 3.68 7.02
CA PRO A 371 -10.16 3.20 8.08
C PRO A 371 -8.75 3.77 7.97
N GLY A 372 -8.18 3.71 6.77
CA GLY A 372 -6.82 4.15 6.51
C GLY A 372 -6.63 5.64 6.76
N LEU A 373 -7.56 6.47 6.28
CA LEU A 373 -7.49 7.92 6.46
C LEU A 373 -7.70 8.34 7.92
N THR A 374 -8.68 7.74 8.60
CA THR A 374 -9.01 8.06 10.00
C THR A 374 -7.86 7.66 10.92
N LEU A 375 -7.32 6.45 10.74
CA LEU A 375 -6.17 5.98 11.52
C LEU A 375 -4.90 6.77 11.19
N ALA A 376 -4.69 7.13 9.92
CA ALA A 376 -3.55 7.97 9.53
C ALA A 376 -3.56 9.33 10.25
N LEU A 377 -4.72 9.97 10.35
CA LEU A 377 -4.90 11.21 11.11
C LEU A 377 -4.67 11.03 12.61
N GLY A 378 -5.32 10.02 13.20
CA GLY A 378 -5.23 9.77 14.64
C GLY A 378 -3.79 9.48 15.08
N PHE A 379 -3.11 8.56 14.37
CA PHE A 379 -1.75 8.16 14.67
C PHE A 379 -0.72 9.26 14.45
N GLN A 380 -0.99 10.27 13.62
CA GLN A 380 -0.07 11.40 13.45
C GLN A 380 0.27 12.05 14.80
N SER A 381 -0.71 12.15 15.70
CA SER A 381 -0.55 12.77 17.01
C SER A 381 0.24 11.90 17.99
N VAL A 382 0.07 10.58 17.87
CA VAL A 382 0.63 9.58 18.79
C VAL A 382 2.04 9.18 18.38
N TRP A 383 2.34 9.16 17.08
CA TRP A 383 3.61 8.73 16.53
C TRP A 383 4.81 9.45 17.16
N ARG A 384 4.68 10.77 17.40
CA ARG A 384 5.74 11.56 18.02
C ARG A 384 6.19 11.02 19.38
N LEU A 385 5.26 10.46 20.17
CA LEU A 385 5.54 9.91 21.50
C LEU A 385 6.10 8.50 21.43
N ILE A 386 5.65 7.71 20.45
CA ILE A 386 5.92 6.28 20.40
C ILE A 386 7.15 5.95 19.53
N ARG A 387 7.51 6.80 18.56
CA ARG A 387 8.63 6.55 17.62
C ARG A 387 10.00 6.39 18.28
N THR A 388 10.20 7.00 19.45
CA THR A 388 11.44 6.87 20.23
C THR A 388 11.52 5.53 20.97
N ASN A 389 10.39 4.83 21.12
CA ASN A 389 10.34 3.58 21.83
C ASN A 389 10.80 2.42 20.93
N ARG A 390 11.95 1.84 21.28
CA ARG A 390 12.54 0.68 20.59
C ARG A 390 11.59 -0.51 20.49
N PHE A 391 10.68 -0.68 21.45
CA PHE A 391 9.70 -1.75 21.45
C PHE A 391 8.77 -1.66 20.25
N VAL A 392 8.27 -0.45 19.96
CA VAL A 392 7.31 -0.25 18.87
C VAL A 392 7.97 -0.32 17.51
N SER A 393 9.15 0.28 17.35
CA SER A 393 9.89 0.16 16.09
C SER A 393 10.24 -1.30 15.76
N SER A 394 10.58 -2.10 16.78
CA SER A 394 10.83 -3.54 16.62
C SER A 394 9.56 -4.32 16.25
N MET A 395 8.43 -4.03 16.90
CA MET A 395 7.15 -4.67 16.59
C MET A 395 6.69 -4.34 15.16
N LEU A 396 6.77 -3.07 14.76
CA LEU A 396 6.37 -2.64 13.41
C LEU A 396 7.24 -3.25 12.32
N ARG A 397 8.54 -3.44 12.57
CA ARG A 397 9.45 -4.16 11.68
C ARG A 397 8.96 -5.59 11.41
N GLY A 398 8.53 -6.30 12.46
CA GLY A 398 7.96 -7.65 12.35
C GLY A 398 6.60 -7.70 11.66
N VAL A 399 5.70 -6.76 11.98
CA VAL A 399 4.39 -6.61 11.34
C VAL A 399 4.55 -6.39 9.83
N ASN A 400 5.45 -5.47 9.43
CA ASN A 400 5.73 -5.19 8.03
C ASN A 400 6.32 -6.41 7.31
N ALA A 401 7.27 -7.12 7.92
CA ALA A 401 7.83 -8.34 7.36
C ALA A 401 6.75 -9.42 7.12
N ALA A 402 5.83 -9.62 8.06
CA ALA A 402 4.73 -10.57 7.90
C ALA A 402 3.78 -10.14 6.76
N ALA A 403 3.45 -8.85 6.68
CA ALA A 403 2.63 -8.29 5.60
C ALA A 403 3.25 -8.53 4.22
N VAL A 404 4.58 -8.37 4.10
CA VAL A 404 5.29 -8.63 2.84
C VAL A 404 5.26 -10.10 2.47
N GLY A 405 5.39 -11.03 3.43
CA GLY A 405 5.19 -12.46 3.15
C GLY A 405 3.81 -12.77 2.57
N LEU A 406 2.77 -12.11 3.09
CA LEU A 406 1.40 -12.23 2.60
C LEU A 406 1.19 -11.63 1.19
N VAL A 407 2.05 -10.72 0.73
CA VAL A 407 2.06 -10.26 -0.67
C VAL A 407 2.35 -11.44 -1.61
N PHE A 408 3.29 -12.33 -1.27
CA PHE A 408 3.59 -13.49 -2.11
C PHE A 408 2.45 -14.51 -2.13
N THR A 409 1.71 -14.63 -1.03
CA THR A 409 0.44 -15.38 -1.03
C THR A 409 -0.56 -14.77 -2.01
N ALA A 410 -0.67 -13.44 -2.04
CA ALA A 410 -1.54 -12.75 -2.99
C ALA A 410 -1.12 -13.00 -4.44
N VAL A 411 0.19 -12.90 -4.75
CA VAL A 411 0.76 -13.22 -6.07
C VAL A 411 0.36 -14.63 -6.50
N HIS A 412 0.55 -15.63 -5.63
CA HIS A 412 0.18 -17.01 -5.93
C HIS A 412 -1.32 -17.18 -6.17
N ARG A 413 -2.17 -16.59 -5.32
CA ARG A 413 -3.62 -16.67 -5.50
C ARG A 413 -4.08 -16.05 -6.82
N LEU A 414 -3.46 -14.95 -7.25
CA LEU A 414 -3.74 -14.35 -8.55
C LEU A 414 -3.18 -15.18 -9.71
N TRP A 415 -2.02 -15.81 -9.52
CA TRP A 415 -1.42 -16.73 -10.49
C TRP A 415 -2.36 -17.89 -10.82
N GLU A 416 -2.99 -18.49 -9.80
CA GLU A 416 -3.92 -19.62 -9.92
C GLU A 416 -5.21 -19.30 -10.69
N ILE A 417 -5.56 -18.02 -10.85
CA ILE A 417 -6.83 -17.60 -11.48
C ILE A 417 -6.63 -16.66 -12.68
N GLY A 418 -5.38 -16.31 -13.00
CA GLY A 418 -5.08 -15.21 -13.92
C GLY A 418 -5.42 -15.52 -15.37
N TYR A 419 -5.40 -16.79 -15.78
CA TYR A 419 -5.73 -17.18 -17.15
C TYR A 419 -7.25 -17.35 -17.29
N VAL A 420 -7.86 -16.54 -18.16
CA VAL A 420 -9.30 -16.55 -18.41
C VAL A 420 -9.58 -17.34 -19.69
N LYS A 421 -10.28 -18.47 -19.56
CA LYS A 421 -10.71 -19.29 -20.70
C LYS A 421 -12.24 -19.24 -20.88
N PRO A 422 -12.75 -19.52 -22.09
CA PRO A 422 -14.19 -19.60 -22.34
C PRO A 422 -14.88 -20.75 -21.58
N ASP A 423 -14.17 -21.86 -21.35
CA ASP A 423 -14.67 -23.08 -20.70
C ASP A 423 -14.54 -23.06 -19.16
N ALA A 424 -13.77 -22.10 -18.61
CA ALA A 424 -13.48 -22.02 -17.18
C ALA A 424 -14.24 -20.86 -16.50
N THR A 425 -15.12 -21.19 -15.56
CA THR A 425 -15.93 -20.20 -14.81
C THR A 425 -15.15 -19.41 -13.76
N SER A 426 -13.99 -19.89 -13.31
CA SER A 426 -13.26 -19.33 -12.15
C SER A 426 -11.84 -18.83 -12.47
N GLY A 427 -11.42 -18.84 -13.74
CA GLY A 427 -10.02 -18.71 -14.15
C GLY A 427 -9.22 -19.98 -13.87
N VAL A 428 -8.08 -20.11 -14.55
CA VAL A 428 -7.11 -21.20 -14.36
C VAL A 428 -5.71 -20.62 -14.14
N ALA A 429 -4.78 -21.48 -13.69
CA ALA A 429 -3.42 -21.06 -13.40
C ALA A 429 -2.73 -20.53 -14.67
N LEU A 430 -2.04 -19.39 -14.56
CA LEU A 430 -1.24 -18.82 -15.66
C LEU A 430 -0.20 -19.83 -16.16
N GLY A 431 0.35 -20.65 -15.26
CA GLY A 431 1.30 -21.70 -15.58
C GLY A 431 0.75 -22.87 -16.40
N SER A 432 -0.58 -22.96 -16.60
CA SER A 432 -1.15 -24.02 -17.46
C SER A 432 -0.78 -23.83 -18.93
N GLU A 433 -0.44 -22.61 -19.33
CA GLU A 433 -0.01 -22.28 -20.68
C GLU A 433 1.29 -21.47 -20.62
N PRO A 434 2.41 -21.97 -21.19
CA PRO A 434 3.72 -21.34 -21.05
C PRO A 434 3.77 -19.86 -21.51
N TRP A 435 2.94 -19.48 -22.48
CA TRP A 435 2.89 -18.12 -22.98
C TRP A 435 2.57 -17.08 -21.90
N TRP A 436 1.64 -17.38 -20.99
CA TRP A 436 1.29 -16.42 -19.94
C TRP A 436 2.39 -16.24 -18.91
N VAL A 437 3.24 -17.26 -18.71
CA VAL A 437 4.46 -17.15 -17.91
C VAL A 437 5.43 -16.17 -18.56
N VAL A 438 5.59 -16.24 -19.89
CA VAL A 438 6.42 -15.30 -20.65
C VAL A 438 5.90 -13.88 -20.51
N VAL A 439 4.59 -13.66 -20.70
CA VAL A 439 3.98 -12.33 -20.54
C VAL A 439 4.21 -11.77 -19.14
N ALA A 440 3.99 -12.56 -18.09
CA ALA A 440 4.22 -12.16 -16.71
C ALA A 440 5.70 -11.83 -16.44
N ALA A 441 6.62 -12.65 -16.96
CA ALA A 441 8.06 -12.42 -16.82
C ALA A 441 8.53 -11.18 -17.59
N CYS A 442 8.04 -10.96 -18.82
CA CYS A 442 8.29 -9.75 -19.60
C CYS A 442 7.80 -8.51 -18.87
N ALA A 443 6.62 -8.56 -18.25
CA ALA A 443 6.11 -7.44 -17.47
C ALA A 443 6.96 -7.14 -16.24
N TYR A 444 7.37 -8.19 -15.51
CA TYR A 444 8.27 -8.08 -14.36
C TYR A 444 9.61 -7.44 -14.77
N VAL A 445 10.28 -8.01 -15.78
CA VAL A 445 11.62 -7.58 -16.21
C VAL A 445 11.57 -6.22 -16.89
N GLY A 446 10.54 -5.95 -17.69
CA GLY A 446 10.32 -4.66 -18.34
C GLY A 446 10.24 -3.51 -17.33
N VAL A 447 9.53 -3.71 -16.22
CA VAL A 447 9.43 -2.67 -15.18
C VAL A 447 10.69 -2.62 -14.30
N ASP A 448 11.27 -3.75 -13.91
CA ASP A 448 12.42 -3.79 -12.99
C ASP A 448 13.74 -3.35 -13.66
N SER A 449 13.99 -3.78 -14.90
CA SER A 449 15.27 -3.60 -15.59
C SER A 449 15.25 -2.50 -16.65
N PHE A 450 14.11 -2.25 -17.28
CA PHE A 450 13.97 -1.26 -18.36
C PHE A 450 13.16 -0.02 -17.96
N GLU A 451 12.75 0.07 -16.69
CA GLU A 451 11.95 1.17 -16.14
C GLU A 451 10.69 1.48 -16.96
N VAL A 452 10.14 0.47 -17.65
CA VAL A 452 8.94 0.64 -18.47
C VAL A 452 7.78 1.05 -17.56
N PRO A 453 7.02 2.12 -17.91
CA PRO A 453 5.85 2.52 -17.15
C PRO A 453 4.88 1.35 -16.96
N THR A 454 4.45 1.13 -15.72
CA THR A 454 3.63 -0.03 -15.35
C THR A 454 2.35 -0.16 -16.18
N ALA A 455 1.68 0.95 -16.49
CA ALA A 455 0.48 0.93 -17.33
C ALA A 455 0.79 0.44 -18.76
N LEU A 456 1.92 0.86 -19.34
CA LEU A 456 2.35 0.39 -20.66
C LEU A 456 2.71 -1.09 -20.63
N SER A 457 3.34 -1.57 -19.55
CA SER A 457 3.65 -2.99 -19.36
C SER A 457 2.38 -3.87 -19.28
N ILE A 458 1.31 -3.35 -18.65
CA ILE A 458 0.00 -4.01 -18.60
C ILE A 458 -0.65 -4.04 -19.98
N VAL A 459 -0.78 -2.89 -20.63
CA VAL A 459 -1.36 -2.78 -21.98
C VAL A 459 -0.58 -3.64 -22.98
N GLY A 460 0.75 -3.66 -22.87
CA GLY A 460 1.64 -4.53 -23.65
C GLY A 460 1.33 -6.01 -23.45
N GLY A 461 1.05 -6.44 -22.22
CA GLY A 461 0.56 -7.80 -21.94
C GLY A 461 -0.74 -8.13 -22.66
N GLY A 462 -1.69 -7.19 -22.65
CA GLY A 462 -2.93 -7.33 -23.41
C GLY A 462 -2.69 -7.49 -24.92
N ALA A 463 -1.80 -6.68 -25.49
CA ALA A 463 -1.41 -6.76 -26.89
C ALA A 463 -0.73 -8.11 -27.22
N LEU A 464 0.15 -8.61 -26.35
CA LEU A 464 0.77 -9.94 -26.47
C LEU A 464 -0.27 -11.06 -26.37
N GLY A 465 -1.32 -10.89 -25.57
CA GLY A 465 -2.46 -11.80 -25.52
C GLY A 465 -3.24 -11.84 -26.84
N LEU A 466 -3.52 -10.67 -27.43
CA LEU A 466 -4.16 -10.58 -28.75
C LEU A 466 -3.31 -11.19 -29.86
N ALA A 467 -1.99 -10.95 -29.84
CA ALA A 467 -1.06 -11.54 -30.78
C ALA A 467 -1.05 -13.08 -30.67
N TRP A 468 -1.03 -13.61 -29.45
CA TRP A 468 -1.15 -15.05 -29.22
C TRP A 468 -2.46 -15.62 -29.75
N TYR A 469 -3.60 -14.94 -29.53
CA TYR A 469 -4.88 -15.36 -30.10
C TYR A 469 -4.85 -15.41 -31.63
N GLY A 470 -4.22 -14.41 -32.25
CA GLY A 470 -4.06 -14.36 -33.70
C GLY A 470 -3.20 -15.52 -34.24
N VAL A 471 -2.14 -15.90 -33.53
CA VAL A 471 -1.25 -17.00 -33.95
C VAL A 471 -1.86 -18.38 -33.70
N VAL A 472 -2.56 -18.58 -32.59
CA VAL A 472 -3.12 -19.90 -32.22
C VAL A 472 -4.39 -20.23 -32.99
N ASN A 473 -5.15 -19.22 -33.44
CA ASN A 473 -6.38 -19.42 -34.22
C ASN A 473 -6.22 -19.13 -35.72
N ALA A 474 -5.01 -18.80 -36.17
CA ALA A 474 -4.64 -18.79 -37.60
C ALA A 474 -4.24 -20.21 -38.03
#